data_AF-U3U2H7-F1
#
_entry.id   AF-U3U2H7-F1
#
_cell.length_a   1.000
_cell.length_b   1.000
_cell.length_c   1.000
_cell.angle_alpha   90.00
_cell.angle_beta   90.00
_cell.angle_gamma   90.00
#
_symmetry.space_group_name_H-M   'P 1'
#
loop_
_entity.id
_entity.type
_entity.pdbx_description
1 polymer ?
#
loop_
_entity_poly.entity_id
_entity_poly.type
_entity_poly.pdbx_seq_one_letter_code
_entity_poly.pdbx_strand_id
1 'polypeptide(L)' 'MAFEEFNDQIANFDCCLLGPQIKYKLADFQPLAQQINKPISVINSMDYGMMNGAKILDDSLKLIHA' A
#
# COMPACT_ATOMS: atom_id res chain seq x y z
N MET A 1 -4.55 -15.30 -10.29
CA MET A 1 -3.08 -15.16 -10.18
C MET A 1 -2.67 -13.86 -9.48
N ALA A 2 -2.56 -12.68 -10.10
CA ALA A 2 -2.00 -11.50 -9.40
C ALA A 2 -2.81 -10.96 -8.18
N PHE A 3 -4.14 -11.16 -8.15
CA PHE A 3 -4.99 -10.69 -7.04
C PHE A 3 -5.08 -11.68 -5.86
N GLU A 4 -5.02 -12.99 -6.12
CA GLU A 4 -5.01 -14.01 -5.06
C GLU A 4 -3.70 -13.95 -4.29
N GLU A 5 -2.59 -13.80 -5.02
CA GLU A 5 -1.25 -13.66 -4.46
C GLU A 5 -1.13 -12.40 -3.60
N PHE A 6 -1.79 -11.30 -4.00
CA PHE A 6 -1.87 -10.10 -3.17
C PHE A 6 -2.46 -10.40 -1.80
N ASN A 7 -3.60 -11.10 -1.73
CA ASN A 7 -4.34 -11.33 -0.49
C ASN A 7 -3.59 -12.25 0.49
N ASP A 8 -2.94 -13.29 -0.04
CA ASP A 8 -2.10 -14.19 0.75
C ASP A 8 -0.81 -13.51 1.22
N GLN A 9 -0.23 -12.63 0.39
CA GLN A 9 0.99 -11.91 0.73
C GLN A 9 0.73 -10.81 1.74
N ILE A 10 -0.30 -9.98 1.55
CA ILE A 10 -0.59 -8.84 2.43
C ILE A 10 -0.90 -9.27 3.88
N ALA A 11 -1.35 -10.50 4.09
CA ALA A 11 -1.48 -11.07 5.44
C ALA A 11 -0.12 -11.17 6.16
N ASN A 12 0.95 -11.44 5.41
CA ASN A 12 2.34 -11.53 5.90
C ASN A 12 3.04 -10.16 5.96
N PHE A 13 2.46 -9.09 5.40
CA PHE A 13 3.00 -7.73 5.45
C PHE A 13 2.22 -6.85 6.42
N ASP A 14 2.82 -5.79 6.93
CA ASP A 14 2.16 -4.86 7.85
C ASP A 14 1.32 -3.80 7.13
N CYS A 15 1.72 -3.40 5.92
CA CYS A 15 0.96 -2.49 5.08
C CYS A 15 1.27 -2.73 3.59
N CYS A 16 0.41 -2.20 2.72
CA CYS A 16 0.67 -2.16 1.29
C CYS A 16 0.74 -0.72 0.76
N LEU A 17 1.74 -0.48 -0.08
CA LEU A 17 1.92 0.78 -0.80
C LEU A 17 1.73 0.57 -2.29
N LEU A 18 0.76 1.28 -2.86
CA LEU A 18 0.51 1.28 -4.29
C LEU A 18 1.26 2.42 -4.97
N GLY A 19 1.93 2.11 -6.07
CA GLY A 19 2.55 3.13 -6.91
C GLY A 19 1.50 4.10 -7.49
N PRO A 20 1.84 5.37 -7.72
CA PRO A 20 0.93 6.38 -8.26
C PRO A 20 0.34 5.99 -9.63
N GLN A 21 1.07 5.17 -10.40
CA GLN A 21 0.69 4.65 -11.71
C GLN A 21 -0.50 3.67 -11.64
N ILE A 22 -0.65 2.96 -10.51
CA ILE A 22 -1.70 1.96 -10.30
C ILE A 22 -2.70 2.39 -9.22
N LYS A 23 -2.78 3.69 -8.91
CA LYS A 23 -3.69 4.24 -7.89
C LYS A 23 -5.16 3.85 -8.09
N TYR A 24 -5.59 3.61 -9.33
CA TYR A 24 -6.95 3.20 -9.64
C TYR A 24 -7.29 1.83 -9.03
N LYS A 25 -6.29 0.94 -8.89
CA LYS A 25 -6.47 -0.36 -8.24
C LYS A 25 -6.62 -0.25 -6.72
N LEU A 26 -6.36 0.91 -6.12
CA LEU A 26 -6.62 1.09 -4.69
C LEU A 26 -8.09 0.83 -4.39
N ALA A 27 -9.02 1.27 -5.23
CA ALA A 27 -10.44 1.01 -5.02
C ALA A 27 -10.78 -0.50 -4.99
N ASP A 28 -10.04 -1.31 -5.75
CA ASP A 28 -10.20 -2.77 -5.79
C ASP A 28 -9.51 -3.46 -4.61
N PHE A 29 -8.32 -2.99 -4.21
CA PHE A 29 -7.53 -3.59 -3.12
C PHE A 29 -7.91 -3.11 -1.72
N GLN A 30 -8.45 -1.90 -1.58
CA GLN A 30 -8.91 -1.34 -0.31
C GLN A 30 -9.92 -2.22 0.42
N PRO A 31 -11.00 -2.73 -0.22
CA PRO A 31 -11.92 -3.63 0.46
C PRO A 31 -11.24 -4.95 0.87
N LEU A 32 -10.35 -5.50 0.04
CA LEU A 32 -9.58 -6.71 0.36
C LEU A 32 -8.69 -6.51 1.58
N ALA A 33 -7.93 -5.40 1.59
CA ALA A 33 -7.04 -5.04 2.70
C ALA A 33 -7.84 -4.75 3.99
N GLN A 34 -9.02 -4.13 3.89
CA GLN A 34 -9.91 -3.93 5.03
C GLN A 34 -10.46 -5.26 5.59
N GLN A 35 -10.76 -6.25 4.74
CA GLN A 35 -11.24 -7.56 5.21
C GLN A 35 -10.24 -8.26 6.14
N ILE A 36 -8.94 -8.02 5.94
CA ILE A 36 -7.85 -8.59 6.72
C ILE A 36 -7.26 -7.59 7.74
N ASN A 37 -7.88 -6.42 7.91
CA ASN A 37 -7.41 -5.33 8.78
C ASN A 37 -5.98 -4.87 8.49
N LYS A 38 -5.59 -4.85 7.21
CA LYS A 38 -4.28 -4.34 6.77
C LYS A 38 -4.43 -2.97 6.12
N PRO A 39 -3.61 -2.00 6.50
CA PRO A 39 -3.65 -0.68 5.91
C PRO A 39 -3.02 -0.67 4.51
N ILE A 40 -3.68 0.01 3.57
CA ILE A 40 -3.22 0.20 2.19
C ILE A 40 -3.26 1.69 1.84
N SER A 41 -2.22 2.17 1.16
CA SER A 41 -2.12 3.57 0.76
C SER A 41 -1.45 3.72 -0.61
N VAL A 42 -1.64 4.87 -1.28
CA VAL A 42 -0.93 5.20 -2.52
C VAL A 42 0.28 6.06 -2.18
N ILE A 43 1.43 5.69 -2.72
CA ILE A 43 2.63 6.51 -2.66
C ILE A 43 2.40 7.81 -3.41
N ASN A 44 2.73 8.94 -2.78
CA ASN A 44 2.67 10.23 -3.42
C ASN A 44 3.54 10.22 -4.71
N SER A 45 2.97 10.67 -5.83
CA SER A 45 3.67 10.69 -7.11
C SER A 45 4.95 11.52 -7.10
N MET A 46 4.99 12.59 -6.31
CA MET A 46 6.17 13.43 -6.14
C MET A 46 7.26 12.67 -5.39
N ASP A 47 6.92 12.05 -4.27
CA ASP A 47 7.87 11.28 -3.45
C ASP A 47 8.40 10.05 -4.20
N TYR A 48 7.53 9.39 -4.99
CA TYR A 48 7.92 8.29 -5.87
C TYR A 48 8.87 8.76 -6.98
N GLY A 49 8.57 9.89 -7.63
CA GLY A 49 9.40 10.46 -8.69
C GLY A 49 10.75 10.99 -8.20
N MET A 50 10.78 11.54 -6.99
CA MET A 50 12.01 12.00 -6.33
C MET A 50 12.77 10.86 -5.63
N MET A 51 12.28 9.63 -5.68
CA MET A 51 12.81 8.48 -4.94
C MET A 51 13.04 8.80 -3.44
N ASN A 52 12.13 9.55 -2.84
CA ASN A 52 12.21 9.98 -1.45
C ASN A 52 11.77 8.85 -0.50
N GLY A 53 12.60 7.79 -0.44
CA GLY A 53 12.31 6.59 0.35
C GLY A 53 12.12 6.87 1.84
N ALA A 54 12.79 7.89 2.39
CA ALA A 54 12.64 8.26 3.80
C ALA A 54 11.21 8.72 4.12
N LYS A 55 10.64 9.57 3.27
CA LYS A 55 9.28 10.06 3.44
C LYS A 55 8.25 8.96 3.19
N ILE A 56 8.48 8.13 2.17
CA ILE A 56 7.63 6.97 1.87
C ILE A 56 7.59 6.00 3.07
N LEU A 57 8.75 5.73 3.67
CA LEU A 57 8.86 4.87 4.84
C LEU A 57 8.15 5.48 6.05
N ASP A 58 8.35 6.77 6.34
CA ASP A 58 7.68 7.48 7.43
C ASP A 58 6.16 7.47 7.28
N ASP A 59 5.65 7.75 6.08
CA ASP A 59 4.23 7.69 5.75
C ASP A 59 3.67 6.26 5.95
N SER A 60 4.45 5.23 5.61
CA SER A 60 4.07 3.82 5.81
C SER A 60 4.06 3.40 7.27
N LEU A 61 5.07 3.83 8.03
CA LEU A 61 5.15 3.55 9.47
C LEU A 61 4.01 4.19 10.24
N LYS A 62 3.64 5.42 9.86
CA LYS A 62 2.44 6.09 10.39
C LYS A 62 1.17 5.32 10.04
N LEU A 63 1.11 4.72 8.85
CA LEU A 63 -0.04 3.91 8.42
C LEU A 63 -0.19 2.63 9.24
N ILE A 64 0.92 1.99 9.64
CA ILE A 64 0.94 0.75 10.44
C ILE A 64 0.67 1.02 11.92
N HIS A 65 1.22 2.11 12.47
CA HIS A 65 1.15 2.43 13.91
C HIS A 65 0.02 3.39 14.30
N ALA A 66 -0.87 3.75 13.38
CA ALA A 66 -2.05 4.60 13.64
C ALA A 66 -3.27 3.77 14.07
#